data_AF-A0A2V9YC28-F1
#
_entry.id   AF-A0A2V9YC28-F1
#
_cell.length_a   1.000
_cell.length_b   1.000
_cell.length_c   1.000
_cell.angle_alpha   90.00
_cell.angle_beta   90.00
_cell.angle_gamma   90.00
#
_symmetry.space_group_name_H-M   'P 1'
#
loop_
_entity.id
_entity.type
_entity.pdbx_description
1 polymer ?
#
loop_
_entity_poly.entity_id
_entity_poly.type
_entity_poly.pdbx_seq_one_letter_code
_entity_poly.pdbx_strand_id
1 'polypeptide(L)'
;MFISLIPFYVYGTAYFSFLFADRLTAGSAIPWVSGLSFGIDPEYKKGMDLVLLAFLITAALVEYLGDSFLRFWQRLAMELPQAASETLVVSLRRRHSRMMLVIFTVFTVTALGAWVTFSRSSSVAPTLRILETAVLGGLGYSMLSIALLETIILASMNAISMALPALGLGVGVNLLTGYGLSHLWGVQFAAAGLLVGSAVVLWKCNAAVREVLVNPAYHYSIS
;
A
#
# COMPACT_ATOMS: atom_id res chain seq x y z
N MET A 1 5.30 -31.41 -7.84
CA MET A 1 4.78 -30.09 -8.25
C MET A 1 5.67 -29.04 -7.61
N PHE A 2 6.60 -28.42 -8.36
CA PHE A 2 7.48 -27.39 -7.79
C PHE A 2 6.70 -26.08 -7.70
N ILE A 3 6.36 -25.67 -6.48
CA ILE A 3 5.86 -24.31 -6.23
C ILE A 3 7.05 -23.38 -6.48
N SER A 4 7.02 -22.65 -7.58
CA SER A 4 8.02 -21.63 -7.86
C SER A 4 7.82 -20.48 -6.86
N LEU A 5 8.80 -20.27 -5.98
CA LEU A 5 8.82 -19.14 -5.04
C LEU A 5 9.20 -17.82 -5.73
N ILE A 6 9.57 -17.87 -7.01
CA ILE A 6 10.04 -16.71 -7.78
C ILE A 6 9.01 -15.56 -7.79
N PRO A 7 7.70 -15.77 -8.04
CA PRO A 7 6.74 -14.66 -8.07
C PRO A 7 6.65 -13.92 -6.74
N PHE A 8 6.77 -14.63 -5.61
CA PHE A 8 6.78 -14.03 -4.28
C PHE A 8 8.04 -13.21 -4.01
N TYR A 9 9.21 -13.72 -4.44
CA TYR A 9 10.47 -13.00 -4.32
C TYR A 9 10.49 -11.72 -5.17
N VAL A 10 10.03 -11.80 -6.43
CA VAL A 10 9.94 -10.65 -7.32
C VAL A 10 8.93 -9.64 -6.79
N TYR A 11 7.77 -10.10 -6.29
CA TYR A 11 6.79 -9.22 -5.65
C TYR A 11 7.38 -8.49 -4.44
N GLY A 12 8.03 -9.22 -3.52
CA GLY A 12 8.68 -8.63 -2.35
C GLY A 12 9.72 -7.58 -2.74
N THR A 13 10.54 -7.88 -3.75
CA THR A 13 11.54 -6.96 -4.29
C THR A 13 10.88 -5.69 -4.83
N ALA A 14 9.88 -5.84 -5.71
CA ALA A 14 9.14 -4.72 -6.28
C ALA A 14 8.42 -3.88 -5.20
N TYR A 15 7.94 -4.53 -4.15
CA TYR A 15 7.23 -3.88 -3.05
C TYR A 15 8.17 -3.02 -2.19
N PHE A 16 9.34 -3.56 -1.84
CA PHE A 16 10.36 -2.75 -1.17
C PHE A 16 10.90 -1.64 -2.08
N SER A 17 11.08 -1.90 -3.38
CA SER A 17 11.42 -0.84 -4.33
C SER A 17 10.34 0.26 -4.34
N PHE A 18 9.06 -0.11 -4.32
CA PHE A 18 7.95 0.84 -4.26
C PHE A 18 7.98 1.69 -2.98
N LEU A 19 8.22 1.09 -1.82
CA LEU A 19 8.24 1.76 -0.51
C LEU A 19 9.31 2.85 -0.39
N PHE A 20 10.38 2.75 -1.17
CA PHE A 20 11.54 3.64 -1.11
C PHE A 20 11.75 4.46 -2.39
N ALA A 21 10.96 4.22 -3.45
CA ALA A 21 11.09 4.92 -4.73
C ALA A 21 10.95 6.44 -4.60
N ASP A 22 9.99 6.91 -3.81
CA ASP A 22 9.78 8.34 -3.55
C ASP A 22 11.02 8.97 -2.89
N ARG A 23 11.64 8.29 -1.92
CA ARG A 23 12.87 8.76 -1.25
C ARG A 23 14.04 8.90 -2.20
N LEU A 24 14.16 8.00 -3.18
CA LEU A 24 15.17 8.11 -4.24
C LEU A 24 14.93 9.36 -5.11
N THR A 25 13.67 9.64 -5.46
CA THR A 25 13.30 10.83 -6.24
C THR A 25 13.38 12.14 -5.46
N ALA A 26 13.17 12.09 -4.14
CA ALA A 26 13.37 13.21 -3.24
C ALA A 26 14.85 13.57 -3.14
N GLY A 27 15.71 12.55 -2.98
CA GLY A 27 17.15 12.74 -2.85
C GLY A 27 17.83 13.20 -4.15
N SER A 28 17.29 12.87 -5.31
CA SER A 28 17.81 13.37 -6.59
C SER A 28 17.49 14.85 -6.85
N ALA A 29 16.48 15.42 -6.18
CA ALA A 29 16.12 16.82 -6.29
C ALA A 29 16.96 17.75 -5.38
N ILE A 30 17.82 17.20 -4.51
CA ILE A 30 18.68 18.01 -3.64
C ILE A 30 19.82 18.63 -4.46
N PRO A 31 20.08 19.95 -4.35
CA PRO A 31 21.15 20.60 -5.10
C PRO A 31 22.51 19.95 -4.84
N TRP A 32 23.27 19.66 -5.90
CA TRP A 32 24.62 19.10 -5.85
C TRP A 32 25.59 19.92 -4.99
N VAL A 33 25.37 21.23 -4.88
CA VAL A 33 26.16 22.17 -4.07
C VAL A 33 26.09 21.86 -2.56
N SER A 34 25.09 21.09 -2.12
CA SER A 34 24.97 20.62 -0.73
C SER A 34 26.06 19.61 -0.32
N GLY A 35 26.83 19.06 -1.27
CA GLY A 35 27.80 17.99 -1.01
C GLY A 35 27.19 16.63 -0.69
N LEU A 36 25.86 16.51 -0.74
CA LEU A 36 25.09 15.31 -0.45
C LEU A 36 24.35 14.84 -1.72
N SER A 37 25.08 14.32 -2.71
CA SER A 37 24.43 13.62 -3.83
C SER A 37 23.66 12.42 -3.27
N PHE A 38 22.34 12.40 -3.46
CA PHE A 38 21.39 11.46 -2.84
C PHE A 38 21.23 11.59 -1.31
N GLY A 39 21.41 12.79 -0.76
CA GLY A 39 20.95 13.09 0.60
C GLY A 39 19.43 12.92 0.73
N ILE A 40 18.92 12.75 1.94
CA ILE A 40 17.48 12.87 2.21
C ILE A 40 17.28 14.19 2.95
N ASP A 41 16.43 15.05 2.40
CA ASP A 41 16.08 16.31 3.06
C ASP A 41 15.55 16.04 4.49
N PRO A 42 16.06 16.72 5.52
CA PRO A 42 15.68 16.42 6.91
C PRO A 42 14.20 16.62 7.21
N GLU A 43 13.53 17.59 6.58
CA GLU A 43 12.09 17.84 6.77
C GLU A 43 11.26 16.76 6.06
N TYR A 44 11.65 16.41 4.84
CA TYR A 44 11.06 15.30 4.09
C TYR A 44 11.13 13.99 4.87
N LYS A 45 12.33 13.67 5.37
CA LYS A 45 12.58 12.47 6.16
C LYS A 45 11.67 12.41 7.39
N LYS A 46 11.57 13.50 8.15
CA LYS A 46 10.73 13.57 9.35
C LYS A 46 9.26 13.30 9.02
N GLY A 47 8.72 13.95 7.99
CA GLY A 47 7.33 13.75 7.57
C GLY A 47 7.06 12.31 7.14
N MET A 48 7.95 11.74 6.34
CA MET A 48 7.80 10.36 5.84
C MET A 48 7.99 9.30 6.92
N ASP A 49 8.96 9.44 7.81
CA ASP A 49 9.24 8.46 8.86
C ASP A 49 8.11 8.38 9.89
N LEU A 50 7.49 9.52 10.20
CA LEU A 50 6.31 9.59 11.08
C LEU A 50 5.16 8.73 10.56
N VAL A 51 4.87 8.84 9.26
CA VAL A 51 3.77 8.11 8.63
C VAL A 51 4.16 6.67 8.36
N LEU A 52 5.43 6.40 8.02
CA LEU A 52 5.93 5.05 7.83
C LEU A 52 5.75 4.20 9.10
N LEU A 53 5.84 4.79 10.29
CA LEU A 53 5.51 4.11 11.54
C LEU A 53 4.05 3.65 11.58
N ALA A 54 3.11 4.53 11.24
CA ALA A 54 1.68 4.20 11.17
C ALA A 54 1.42 3.09 10.13
N PHE A 55 2.12 3.15 8.99
CA PHE A 55 2.09 2.11 7.98
C PHE A 55 2.57 0.76 8.50
N LEU A 56 3.71 0.71 9.20
CA LEU A 56 4.28 -0.54 9.72
C LEU A 56 3.34 -1.23 10.71
N ILE A 57 2.71 -0.45 11.61
CA ILE A 57 1.70 -0.96 12.55
C ILE A 57 0.48 -1.48 11.78
N THR A 58 0.03 -0.72 10.77
CA THR A 58 -1.12 -1.10 9.95
C THR A 58 -0.83 -2.33 9.09
N ALA A 59 0.41 -2.55 8.64
CA ALA A 59 0.79 -3.72 7.86
C ALA A 59 0.57 -5.03 8.65
N ALA A 60 0.88 -5.05 9.96
CA ALA A 60 0.59 -6.18 10.82
C ALA A 60 -0.93 -6.44 10.95
N LEU A 61 -1.73 -5.37 11.04
CA LEU A 61 -3.20 -5.48 11.03
C LEU A 61 -3.71 -6.04 9.69
N VAL A 62 -3.15 -5.58 8.57
CA VAL A 62 -3.53 -6.03 7.23
C VAL A 62 -3.28 -7.53 7.08
N GLU A 63 -2.14 -8.03 7.56
CA GLU A 63 -1.83 -9.46 7.56
C GLU A 63 -2.85 -10.26 8.38
N TYR A 64 -3.15 -9.81 9.60
CA TYR A 64 -4.18 -10.42 10.44
C TYR A 64 -5.57 -10.42 9.76
N LEU A 65 -5.96 -9.32 9.13
CA LEU A 65 -7.24 -9.20 8.43
C LEU A 65 -7.30 -10.09 7.18
N GLY A 66 -6.20 -10.22 6.45
CA GLY A 66 -6.09 -11.13 5.31
C GLY A 66 -6.28 -12.59 5.72
N ASP A 67 -5.61 -13.04 6.78
CA ASP A 67 -5.80 -14.38 7.34
C ASP A 67 -7.23 -14.58 7.90
N SER A 68 -7.79 -13.56 8.56
CA SER A 68 -9.20 -13.57 9.01
C SER A 68 -10.17 -13.72 7.83
N PHE A 69 -9.90 -13.05 6.71
CA PHE A 69 -10.70 -13.14 5.49
C PHE A 69 -10.63 -14.53 4.86
N LEU A 70 -9.43 -15.11 4.74
CA LEU A 70 -9.24 -16.45 4.20
C LEU A 70 -9.99 -17.52 5.00
N ARG A 71 -9.87 -17.49 6.34
CA ARG A 71 -10.61 -18.42 7.23
C ARG A 71 -12.13 -18.22 7.18
N PHE A 72 -12.59 -17.00 6.95
CA PHE A 72 -14.01 -16.73 6.75
C PHE A 72 -14.49 -17.33 5.42
N TRP A 73 -13.74 -17.11 4.34
CA TRP A 73 -14.07 -17.62 3.03
C TRP A 73 -14.07 -19.15 2.98
N GLN A 74 -13.06 -19.82 3.55
CA GLN A 74 -13.00 -21.28 3.61
C GLN A 74 -14.19 -21.91 4.34
N ARG A 75 -14.60 -21.34 5.50
CA ARG A 75 -15.79 -21.81 6.23
C ARG A 75 -17.05 -21.67 5.38
N LEU A 76 -17.21 -20.51 4.76
CA LEU A 76 -18.39 -20.20 3.97
C LEU A 76 -18.47 -21.06 2.69
N ALA A 77 -17.33 -21.42 2.10
CA ALA A 77 -17.25 -22.32 0.96
C ALA A 77 -17.61 -23.78 1.31
N MET A 78 -17.39 -24.21 2.57
CA MET A 78 -17.76 -25.54 3.06
C MET A 78 -19.24 -25.66 3.45
N GLU A 79 -19.86 -24.56 3.89
CA GLU A 79 -21.22 -24.56 4.46
C GLU A 79 -22.33 -24.32 3.42
N LEU A 80 -22.04 -23.68 2.28
CA LEU A 80 -23.06 -23.29 1.29
C LEU A 80 -23.15 -24.27 0.11
N PRO A 81 -24.36 -24.75 -0.25
CA PRO A 81 -24.59 -25.43 -1.53
C PRO A 81 -24.23 -24.52 -2.71
N GLN A 82 -23.70 -25.08 -3.80
CA GLN A 82 -23.30 -24.35 -5.03
C GLN A 82 -24.37 -23.39 -5.58
N ALA A 83 -25.65 -23.63 -5.30
CA ALA A 83 -26.78 -22.80 -5.70
C ALA A 83 -26.91 -21.44 -4.94
N ALA A 84 -26.19 -21.24 -3.83
CA ALA A 84 -26.23 -20.02 -3.03
C ALA A 84 -25.10 -19.01 -3.34
N SER A 85 -24.48 -19.13 -4.52
CA SER A 85 -23.29 -18.38 -4.95
C SER A 85 -23.44 -16.86 -4.86
N GLU A 86 -24.62 -16.31 -5.13
CA GLU A 86 -24.84 -14.86 -5.03
C GLU A 86 -24.77 -14.33 -3.59
N THR A 87 -25.32 -15.08 -2.64
CA THR A 87 -25.27 -14.72 -1.21
C THR A 87 -23.84 -14.79 -0.66
N LEU A 88 -23.05 -15.73 -1.17
CA LEU A 88 -21.61 -15.84 -0.89
C LEU A 88 -20.84 -14.60 -1.37
N VAL A 89 -21.06 -14.18 -2.63
CA VAL A 89 -20.36 -13.01 -3.20
C VAL A 89 -20.71 -11.72 -2.46
N VAL A 90 -21.99 -11.51 -2.11
CA VAL A 90 -22.42 -10.31 -1.38
C VAL A 90 -21.82 -10.25 0.03
N SER A 91 -21.79 -11.37 0.74
CA SER A 91 -21.21 -11.42 2.09
C SER A 91 -19.70 -11.20 2.09
N LEU A 92 -18.97 -11.80 1.14
CA LEU A 92 -17.54 -11.58 0.94
C LEU A 92 -17.24 -10.10 0.61
N ARG A 93 -17.99 -9.50 -0.32
CA ARG A 93 -17.83 -8.09 -0.70
C ARG A 93 -18.09 -7.14 0.48
N ARG A 94 -19.11 -7.42 1.30
CA ARG A 94 -19.41 -6.62 2.50
C ARG A 94 -18.30 -6.74 3.55
N ARG A 95 -17.75 -7.93 3.77
CA ARG A 95 -16.64 -8.15 4.71
C ARG A 95 -15.37 -7.46 4.21
N HIS A 96 -15.07 -7.57 2.91
CA HIS A 96 -13.95 -6.92 2.25
C HIS A 96 -14.00 -5.39 2.40
N SER A 97 -15.12 -4.76 2.06
CA SER A 97 -15.30 -3.31 2.23
C SER A 97 -15.17 -2.85 3.70
N ARG A 98 -15.68 -3.65 4.64
CA ARG A 98 -15.49 -3.38 6.08
C ARG A 98 -14.02 -3.45 6.49
N MET A 99 -13.25 -4.41 5.99
CA MET A 99 -11.81 -4.53 6.27
C MET A 99 -11.03 -3.34 5.72
N MET A 100 -11.34 -2.89 4.49
CA MET A 100 -10.74 -1.66 3.92
C MET A 100 -11.01 -0.44 4.82
N LEU A 101 -12.25 -0.30 5.31
CA LEU A 101 -12.62 0.78 6.24
C LEU A 101 -11.85 0.66 7.56
N VAL A 102 -11.75 -0.54 8.13
CA VAL A 102 -10.97 -0.78 9.37
C VAL A 102 -9.51 -0.38 9.17
N ILE A 103 -8.87 -0.82 8.08
CA ILE A 103 -7.48 -0.45 7.74
C ILE A 103 -7.34 1.05 7.66
N PHE A 104 -8.22 1.72 6.90
CA PHE A 104 -8.18 3.18 6.76
C PHE A 104 -8.32 3.87 8.12
N THR A 105 -9.31 3.50 8.93
CA THR A 105 -9.54 4.11 10.25
C THR A 105 -8.36 3.90 11.20
N VAL A 106 -7.83 2.68 11.31
CA VAL A 106 -6.69 2.39 12.19
C VAL A 106 -5.44 3.12 11.72
N PHE A 107 -5.19 3.19 10.41
CA PHE A 107 -4.09 3.95 9.84
C PHE A 107 -4.23 5.44 10.16
N THR A 108 -5.41 6.03 9.93
CA THR A 108 -5.64 7.46 10.21
C THR A 108 -5.46 7.78 11.69
N VAL A 109 -5.99 6.94 12.59
CA VAL A 109 -5.85 7.13 14.04
C VAL A 109 -4.39 7.01 14.47
N THR A 110 -3.64 6.02 13.97
CA THR A 110 -2.23 5.86 14.31
C THR A 110 -1.37 6.98 13.73
N ALA A 111 -1.61 7.42 12.50
CA ALA A 111 -0.91 8.54 11.88
C ALA A 111 -1.19 9.88 12.59
N LEU A 112 -2.44 10.17 12.94
CA LEU A 112 -2.80 11.36 13.72
C LEU A 112 -2.21 11.30 15.13
N GLY A 113 -2.25 10.14 15.78
CA GLY A 113 -1.63 9.93 17.09
C GLY A 113 -0.12 10.17 17.07
N ALA A 114 0.56 9.68 16.03
CA ALA A 114 1.97 9.93 15.79
C ALA A 114 2.23 11.44 15.60
N TRP A 115 1.45 12.12 14.76
CA TRP A 115 1.56 13.56 14.51
C TRP A 115 1.37 14.40 15.78
N VAL A 116 0.35 14.09 16.59
CA VAL A 116 0.10 14.79 17.86
C VAL A 116 1.24 14.57 18.84
N THR A 117 1.77 13.35 18.92
CA THR A 117 2.91 13.04 19.80
C THR A 117 4.17 13.78 19.35
N PHE A 118 4.44 13.78 18.04
CA PHE A 118 5.55 14.50 17.44
C PHE A 118 5.45 16.02 17.69
N SER A 119 4.30 16.63 17.40
CA SER A 119 4.09 18.07 17.58
C SER A 119 4.20 18.53 19.04
N ARG A 120 3.90 17.65 20.03
CA ARG A 120 4.06 17.95 21.45
C ARG A 120 5.48 17.71 21.99
N SER A 121 6.17 16.70 21.47
CA SER A 121 7.50 16.30 21.96
C SER A 121 8.65 17.02 21.27
N SER A 122 8.42 17.59 20.09
CA SER A 122 9.46 18.24 19.30
C SER A 122 9.78 19.62 19.85
N SER A 123 11.06 19.88 20.14
CA SER A 123 11.55 21.24 20.46
C SER A 123 11.49 22.20 19.27
N VAL A 124 11.26 21.67 18.06
CA VAL A 124 11.14 22.43 16.81
C VAL A 124 9.68 22.43 16.37
N ALA A 125 9.12 23.61 16.16
CA ALA A 125 7.74 23.77 15.68
C ALA A 125 7.58 23.07 14.30
N PRO A 126 6.48 22.32 14.08
CA PRO A 126 6.24 21.69 12.79
C PRO A 126 6.12 22.73 11.67
N THR A 127 6.94 22.59 10.63
CA THR A 127 6.90 23.45 9.46
C THR A 127 5.84 22.96 8.47
N LEU A 128 5.34 23.86 7.61
CA LEU A 128 4.33 23.53 6.60
C LEU A 128 4.79 22.38 5.68
N ARG A 129 6.08 22.35 5.33
CA ARG A 129 6.68 21.30 4.49
C ARG A 129 6.62 19.91 5.10
N ILE A 130 6.84 19.81 6.41
CA ILE A 130 6.72 18.53 7.14
C ILE A 130 5.26 18.05 7.10
N LEU A 131 4.30 18.97 7.30
CA LEU A 131 2.87 18.64 7.23
C LEU A 131 2.46 18.21 5.82
N GLU A 132 2.86 18.94 4.77
CA GLU A 132 2.58 18.59 3.37
C GLU A 132 3.11 17.19 3.03
N THR A 133 4.37 16.93 3.39
CA THR A 133 5.00 15.61 3.19
C THR A 133 4.26 14.52 3.95
N ALA A 134 3.92 14.76 5.22
CA ALA A 134 3.21 13.80 6.06
C ALA A 134 1.78 13.53 5.57
N VAL A 135 1.08 14.52 5.01
CA VAL A 135 -0.26 14.32 4.45
C VAL A 135 -0.20 13.53 3.14
N LEU A 136 0.70 13.91 2.22
CA LEU A 136 0.87 13.21 0.94
C LEU A 136 1.35 11.77 1.16
N GLY A 137 2.39 11.60 1.96
CA GLY A 137 2.90 10.29 2.35
C GLY A 137 1.86 9.49 3.16
N GLY A 138 1.09 10.18 4.01
CA GLY A 138 -0.08 9.67 4.76
C GLY A 138 -1.07 8.97 3.87
N LEU A 139 -1.62 9.70 2.93
CA LEU A 139 -2.60 9.17 1.98
C LEU A 139 -2.00 8.06 1.12
N GLY A 140 -0.75 8.22 0.66
CA GLY A 140 -0.07 7.19 -0.13
C GLY A 140 0.12 5.88 0.61
N TYR A 141 0.63 5.94 1.85
CA TYR A 141 0.78 4.75 2.68
C TYR A 141 -0.56 4.15 3.10
N SER A 142 -1.62 4.95 3.34
CA SER A 142 -2.94 4.39 3.64
C SER A 142 -3.49 3.62 2.44
N MET A 143 -3.36 4.16 1.22
CA MET A 143 -3.76 3.47 -0.01
C MET A 143 -2.93 2.21 -0.23
N LEU A 144 -1.63 2.27 0.05
CA LEU A 144 -0.74 1.11 -0.03
C LEU A 144 -1.11 0.02 0.99
N SER A 145 -1.49 0.36 2.23
CA SER A 145 -1.97 -0.61 3.22
C SER A 145 -3.22 -1.34 2.75
N ILE A 146 -4.14 -0.63 2.10
CA ILE A 146 -5.33 -1.26 1.50
C ILE A 146 -4.92 -2.13 0.31
N ALA A 147 -4.02 -1.66 -0.56
CA ALA A 147 -3.51 -2.45 -1.67
C ALA A 147 -2.80 -3.73 -1.21
N LEU A 148 -2.12 -3.69 -0.05
CA LEU A 148 -1.50 -4.86 0.57
C LEU A 148 -2.56 -5.91 0.95
N LEU A 149 -3.72 -5.50 1.49
CA LEU A 149 -4.84 -6.42 1.75
C LEU A 149 -5.29 -7.10 0.45
N GLU A 150 -5.46 -6.32 -0.63
CA GLU A 150 -5.86 -6.87 -1.93
C GLU A 150 -4.85 -7.88 -2.44
N THR A 151 -3.55 -7.60 -2.33
CA THR A 151 -2.52 -8.53 -2.76
C THR A 151 -2.51 -9.80 -1.90
N ILE A 152 -2.71 -9.72 -0.58
CA ILE A 152 -2.83 -10.91 0.27
C ILE A 152 -4.00 -11.78 -0.17
N ILE A 153 -5.14 -11.16 -0.50
CA ILE A 153 -6.31 -11.87 -1.02
C ILE A 153 -5.96 -12.53 -2.37
N LEU A 154 -5.38 -11.80 -3.33
CA LEU A 154 -4.96 -12.36 -4.62
C LEU A 154 -3.97 -13.51 -4.46
N ALA A 155 -2.98 -13.37 -3.57
CA ALA A 155 -2.00 -14.41 -3.28
C ALA A 155 -2.66 -15.66 -2.69
N SER A 156 -3.62 -15.49 -1.78
CA SER A 156 -4.39 -16.59 -1.18
C SER A 156 -5.25 -17.34 -2.21
N MET A 157 -5.63 -16.67 -3.30
CA MET A 157 -6.39 -17.21 -4.43
C MET A 157 -5.50 -17.72 -5.58
N ASN A 158 -4.17 -17.81 -5.38
CA ASN A 158 -3.19 -18.15 -6.41
C ASN A 158 -3.19 -17.20 -7.64
N ALA A 159 -3.65 -15.96 -7.46
CA ALA A 159 -3.76 -14.92 -8.48
C ALA A 159 -2.70 -13.81 -8.31
N ILE A 160 -1.56 -14.12 -7.68
CA ILE A 160 -0.47 -13.14 -7.45
C ILE A 160 0.11 -12.55 -8.75
N SER A 161 -0.02 -13.29 -9.86
CA SER A 161 0.34 -12.84 -11.21
C SER A 161 -0.42 -11.58 -11.66
N MET A 162 -1.59 -11.29 -11.06
CA MET A 162 -2.34 -10.06 -11.32
C MET A 162 -1.83 -8.86 -10.51
N ALA A 163 -1.28 -9.12 -9.31
CA ALA A 163 -0.75 -8.06 -8.43
C ALA A 163 0.64 -7.58 -8.86
N LEU A 164 1.47 -8.47 -9.41
CA LEU A 164 2.84 -8.14 -9.82
C LEU A 164 2.93 -7.00 -10.87
N PRO A 165 2.20 -7.04 -12.00
CA PRO A 165 2.24 -5.95 -12.98
C PRO A 165 1.61 -4.66 -12.42
N ALA A 166 0.60 -4.76 -11.55
CA ALA A 166 0.02 -3.59 -10.88
C ALA A 166 1.07 -2.86 -10.03
N LEU A 167 1.85 -3.61 -9.25
CA LEU A 167 2.93 -3.07 -8.43
C LEU A 167 4.08 -2.52 -9.28
N GLY A 168 4.48 -3.22 -10.35
CA GLY A 168 5.52 -2.74 -11.27
C GLY A 168 5.13 -1.40 -11.94
N LEU A 169 3.87 -1.27 -12.39
CA LEU A 169 3.33 -0.01 -12.90
C LEU A 169 3.32 1.06 -11.80
N GLY A 170 2.93 0.69 -10.58
CA GLY A 170 2.98 1.58 -9.41
C GLY A 170 4.38 2.13 -9.16
N VAL A 171 5.43 1.30 -9.22
CA VAL A 171 6.83 1.73 -9.06
C VAL A 171 7.20 2.74 -10.13
N GLY A 172 6.87 2.45 -11.40
CA GLY A 172 7.11 3.35 -12.51
C GLY A 172 6.43 4.72 -12.32
N VAL A 173 5.16 4.71 -11.93
CA VAL A 173 4.39 5.93 -11.65
C VAL A 173 4.97 6.69 -10.46
N ASN A 174 5.34 6.00 -9.38
CA ASN A 174 5.97 6.62 -8.22
C ASN A 174 7.26 7.35 -8.60
N LEU A 175 8.14 6.67 -9.36
CA LEU A 175 9.40 7.27 -9.82
C LEU A 175 9.17 8.46 -10.78
N LEU A 176 8.31 8.31 -11.78
CA LEU A 176 8.10 9.36 -12.80
C LEU A 176 7.41 10.59 -12.21
N THR A 177 6.33 10.39 -11.46
CA THR A 177 5.61 11.48 -10.80
C THR A 177 6.47 12.07 -9.68
N GLY A 178 7.09 11.25 -8.83
CA GLY A 178 7.95 11.72 -7.76
C GLY A 178 9.11 12.57 -8.28
N TYR A 179 9.80 12.12 -9.33
CA TYR A 179 10.87 12.87 -9.98
C TYR A 179 10.39 14.19 -10.58
N GLY A 180 9.31 14.15 -11.37
CA GLY A 180 8.78 15.35 -12.02
C GLY A 180 8.34 16.41 -11.00
N LEU A 181 7.59 16.01 -9.98
CA LEU A 181 7.09 16.94 -8.97
C LEU A 181 8.21 17.46 -8.07
N SER A 182 9.17 16.61 -7.68
CA SER A 182 10.27 17.02 -6.80
C SER A 182 11.19 18.06 -7.43
N HIS A 183 11.43 17.96 -8.74
CA HIS A 183 12.30 18.86 -9.49
C HIS A 183 11.61 20.17 -9.89
N LEU A 184 10.28 20.16 -10.06
CA LEU A 184 9.53 21.35 -10.47
C LEU A 184 9.04 22.20 -9.29
N TRP A 185 8.57 21.55 -8.21
CA TRP A 185 7.87 22.22 -7.12
C TRP A 185 8.54 22.08 -5.75
N GLY A 186 9.49 21.15 -5.61
CA GLY A 186 10.28 20.96 -4.40
C GLY A 186 10.20 19.54 -3.84
N VAL A 187 11.17 19.21 -3.00
CA VAL A 187 11.42 17.85 -2.47
C VAL A 187 10.20 17.22 -1.80
N GLN A 188 9.36 18.03 -1.12
CA GLN A 188 8.15 17.55 -0.45
C GLN A 188 7.15 16.87 -1.39
N PHE A 189 7.15 17.25 -2.67
CA PHE A 189 6.22 16.69 -3.65
C PHE A 189 6.68 15.35 -4.24
N ALA A 190 7.86 14.84 -3.87
CA ALA A 190 8.22 13.45 -4.14
C ALA A 190 7.20 12.47 -3.51
N ALA A 191 6.63 12.82 -2.35
CA ALA A 191 5.60 12.03 -1.67
C ALA A 191 4.28 11.93 -2.47
N ALA A 192 4.02 12.85 -3.40
CA ALA A 192 2.89 12.71 -4.31
C ALA A 192 3.12 11.60 -5.36
N GLY A 193 4.38 11.25 -5.67
CA GLY A 193 4.70 10.03 -6.41
C GLY A 193 4.21 8.77 -5.70
N LEU A 194 4.47 8.67 -4.39
CA LEU A 194 3.98 7.57 -3.56
C LEU A 194 2.45 7.51 -3.56
N LEU A 195 1.78 8.65 -3.43
CA LEU A 195 0.31 8.76 -3.47
C LEU A 195 -0.27 8.27 -4.80
N VAL A 196 0.21 8.79 -5.94
CA VAL A 196 -0.32 8.41 -7.25
C VAL A 196 0.03 6.96 -7.58
N GLY A 197 1.25 6.53 -7.27
CA GLY A 197 1.69 5.15 -7.45
C GLY A 197 0.82 4.17 -6.65
N SER A 198 0.55 4.46 -5.37
CA SER A 198 -0.24 3.59 -4.50
C SER A 198 -1.70 3.56 -4.91
N ALA A 199 -2.25 4.68 -5.41
CA ALA A 199 -3.57 4.73 -6.02
C ALA A 199 -3.69 3.81 -7.23
N VAL A 200 -2.68 3.77 -8.10
CA VAL A 200 -2.63 2.87 -9.26
C VAL A 200 -2.60 1.40 -8.83
N VAL A 201 -1.74 1.05 -7.86
CA VAL A 201 -1.66 -0.32 -7.33
C VAL A 201 -3.00 -0.72 -6.71
N LEU A 202 -3.56 0.13 -5.84
CA LEU A 202 -4.84 -0.13 -5.19
C LEU A 202 -5.96 -0.32 -6.21
N TRP A 203 -6.07 0.55 -7.20
CA TRP A 203 -7.14 0.46 -8.21
C TRP A 203 -7.05 -0.85 -9.01
N LYS A 204 -5.86 -1.21 -9.47
CA LYS A 204 -5.63 -2.44 -10.24
C LYS A 204 -5.86 -3.70 -9.40
N CYS A 205 -5.31 -3.76 -8.19
CA CYS A 205 -5.50 -4.91 -7.30
C CYS A 205 -6.95 -5.05 -6.83
N ASN A 206 -7.64 -3.94 -6.51
CA ASN A 206 -9.05 -3.98 -6.13
C ASN A 206 -9.94 -4.46 -7.28
N ALA A 207 -9.66 -4.04 -8.51
CA ALA A 207 -10.35 -4.55 -9.71
C ALA A 207 -10.14 -6.06 -9.87
N ALA A 208 -8.89 -6.54 -9.76
CA ALA A 208 -8.56 -7.95 -9.85
C ALA A 208 -9.23 -8.78 -8.74
N VAL A 209 -9.25 -8.30 -7.49
CA VAL A 209 -9.93 -8.99 -6.38
C VAL A 209 -11.42 -9.09 -6.65
N ARG A 210 -12.07 -8.04 -7.17
CA ARG A 210 -13.49 -8.11 -7.53
C ARG A 210 -13.76 -9.14 -8.61
N GLU A 211 -12.88 -9.27 -9.60
CA GLU A 211 -12.99 -10.28 -10.65
C GLU A 211 -12.86 -11.70 -10.10
N VAL A 212 -11.85 -11.93 -9.26
CA VAL A 212 -11.59 -13.23 -8.63
C VAL A 212 -12.70 -13.64 -7.65
N LEU A 213 -13.26 -12.69 -6.89
CA LEU A 213 -14.36 -12.95 -5.96
C LEU A 213 -15.69 -13.29 -6.65
N VAL A 214 -15.89 -12.89 -7.91
CA VAL A 214 -17.10 -13.24 -8.69
C VAL A 214 -17.03 -14.66 -9.23
N ASN A 215 -15.84 -15.18 -9.57
CA ASN A 215 -15.65 -16.52 -10.14
C ASN A 215 -14.66 -17.37 -9.32
N PRO A 216 -14.96 -17.71 -8.05
CA PRO A 216 -14.03 -18.43 -7.17
C PRO A 216 -13.69 -19.84 -7.66
N ALA A 217 -14.57 -20.49 -8.44
CA ALA A 217 -14.37 -21.85 -8.94
C ALA A 217 -13.31 -21.98 -10.06
N TYR A 218 -13.06 -20.91 -10.82
CA TYR A 218 -12.20 -20.97 -12.02
C TYR A 218 -10.70 -20.99 -11.70
N HIS A 219 -10.31 -20.46 -10.53
CA HIS A 219 -8.90 -20.37 -10.12
C HIS A 219 -8.41 -21.59 -9.33
N TYR A 220 -9.30 -22.49 -8.90
CA TYR A 220 -8.94 -23.75 -8.25
C TYR A 220 -8.67 -24.91 -9.21
N SER A 221 -9.13 -24.84 -10.47
CA SER A 221 -9.04 -25.95 -11.43
C SER A 221 -7.80 -25.93 -12.33
N ILE A 222 -6.90 -24.97 -12.17
CA ILE A 222 -5.67 -24.82 -12.99
C ILE A 222 -4.42 -24.83 -12.11
N SER A 223 -4.44 -25.63 -11.05
CA SER A 223 -3.24 -26.06 -10.33
C SER A 223 -3.17 -27.57 -10.31
#